data_AF-A0AA97HYG8-F1
#
_entry.id   AF-A0AA97HYG8-F1
#
_cell.length_a   1.000
_cell.length_b   1.000
_cell.length_c   1.000
_cell.angle_alpha   90.00
_cell.angle_beta   90.00
_cell.angle_gamma   90.00
#
_symmetry.space_group_name_H-M   'P 1'
#
loop_
_entity.id
_entity.type
_entity.pdbx_description
1 polymer ?
#
loop_
_entity_poly.entity_id
_entity_poly.type
_entity_poly.pdbx_seq_one_letter_code
_entity_poly.pdbx_strand_id
1 'polypeptide(L)'
;MQALISNISKYIQQVYRKAEGFIEDEREFSFSEVFLNATFQRFVTDNVKMLEDLHADLHDDWLRLYATLNYQGLHITLSVDLKLLQMELNNKTQLIVFEQISDTRIVNATYPTIFHQWAVRIAVFFYQKILMKDPLGMILEKLNVLKVKDDLLYLDLNRWLGKSASIIDTLGKVHVNHAVLREAQLVVIGNVNLTRLFGNFAKDPIPYDTHDWHNQASKTNTTEAPTTTSHPS
;
A
#
# COMPACT_ATOMS: atom_id res chain seq x y z
N MET A 1 -8.47 -21.15 -10.43
CA MET A 1 -7.79 -20.50 -11.59
C MET A 1 -8.73 -19.84 -12.60
N GLN A 2 -9.87 -20.43 -13.00
CA GLN A 2 -10.76 -19.80 -14.01
C GLN A 2 -11.47 -18.51 -13.53
N ALA A 3 -11.82 -18.41 -12.24
CA ALA A 3 -12.47 -17.20 -11.70
C ALA A 3 -11.52 -15.97 -11.66
N LEU A 4 -10.23 -16.18 -11.36
CA LEU A 4 -9.21 -15.14 -11.20
C LEU A 4 -8.98 -14.37 -12.51
N ILE A 5 -8.73 -15.09 -13.60
CA ILE A 5 -8.50 -14.51 -14.94
C ILE A 5 -9.73 -13.72 -15.41
N SER A 6 -10.94 -14.20 -15.07
CA SER A 6 -12.18 -13.55 -15.49
C SER A 6 -12.44 -12.21 -14.79
N ASN A 7 -12.01 -12.06 -13.53
CA ASN A 7 -12.19 -10.82 -12.77
C ASN A 7 -11.21 -9.74 -13.23
N ILE A 8 -9.95 -10.11 -13.45
CA ILE A 8 -8.92 -9.21 -13.96
C ILE A 8 -9.26 -8.75 -15.39
N SER A 9 -9.70 -9.66 -16.25
CA SER A 9 -10.13 -9.32 -17.62
C SER A 9 -11.29 -8.31 -17.64
N LYS A 10 -12.31 -8.51 -16.79
CA LYS A 10 -13.43 -7.56 -16.65
C LYS A 10 -12.98 -6.21 -16.14
N TYR A 11 -12.07 -6.19 -15.16
CA TYR A 11 -11.49 -4.96 -14.64
C TYR A 11 -10.74 -4.19 -15.73
N ILE A 12 -9.82 -4.84 -16.44
CA ILE A 12 -9.07 -4.24 -17.53
C ILE A 12 -10.01 -3.67 -18.60
N GLN A 13 -11.03 -4.44 -19.03
CA GLN A 13 -12.02 -3.96 -19.98
C GLN A 13 -12.77 -2.71 -19.48
N GLN A 14 -13.08 -2.64 -18.18
CA GLN A 14 -13.73 -1.48 -17.59
C GLN A 14 -12.81 -0.25 -17.56
N VAL A 15 -11.51 -0.43 -17.27
CA VAL A 15 -10.52 0.65 -17.29
C VAL A 15 -10.37 1.23 -18.70
N TYR A 16 -10.21 0.37 -19.71
CA TYR A 16 -10.08 0.80 -21.11
C TYR A 16 -11.32 1.55 -21.61
N ARG A 17 -12.54 1.07 -21.28
CA ARG A 17 -13.78 1.77 -21.64
C ARG A 17 -13.94 3.13 -20.95
N LYS A 18 -13.38 3.29 -19.74
CA LYS A 18 -13.39 4.57 -19.04
C LYS A 18 -12.40 5.56 -19.68
N ALA A 19 -11.30 5.07 -20.26
CA ALA A 19 -10.30 5.90 -20.92
C ALA A 19 -10.76 6.48 -22.28
N GLU A 20 -11.60 5.77 -23.05
CA GLU A 20 -12.10 6.23 -24.37
C GLU A 20 -12.96 7.52 -24.33
N GLY A 21 -13.44 7.95 -23.16
CA GLY A 21 -14.38 9.06 -23.02
C GLY A 21 -13.77 10.46 -22.85
N PHE A 22 -12.45 10.62 -22.81
CA PHE A 22 -11.80 11.88 -22.45
C PHE A 22 -10.90 12.41 -23.58
N ILE A 23 -11.43 13.38 -24.33
CA ILE A 23 -10.74 14.06 -25.44
C ILE A 23 -10.22 15.41 -24.95
N GLU A 24 -9.29 15.41 -24.00
CA GLU A 24 -8.48 16.59 -23.65
C GLU A 24 -7.03 16.35 -24.08
N ASP A 25 -6.22 17.40 -24.21
CA ASP A 25 -4.79 17.32 -24.57
C ASP A 25 -4.00 16.55 -23.49
N GLU A 26 -4.04 15.22 -23.55
CA GLU A 26 -3.26 14.33 -22.71
C GLU A 26 -1.77 14.46 -23.02
N ARG A 27 -0.95 14.51 -21.98
CA ARG A 27 0.51 14.54 -22.07
C ARG A 27 1.11 13.42 -21.23
N GLU A 28 2.19 12.87 -21.76
CA GLU A 28 3.03 11.94 -21.02
C GLU A 28 3.97 12.72 -20.09
N PHE A 29 4.01 12.31 -18.82
CA PHE A 29 4.93 12.81 -17.82
C PHE A 29 5.69 11.62 -17.22
N SER A 30 7.00 11.59 -17.42
CA SER A 30 7.86 10.57 -16.83
C SER A 30 8.36 11.00 -15.46
N PHE A 31 8.21 10.14 -14.47
CA PHE A 31 8.75 10.29 -13.13
C PHE A 31 9.81 9.24 -12.90
N SER A 32 10.92 9.66 -12.30
CA SER A 32 11.97 8.71 -11.93
C SER A 32 11.56 7.85 -10.74
N GLU A 33 12.13 6.65 -10.68
CA GLU A 33 12.07 5.77 -9.52
C GLU A 33 12.48 6.49 -8.23
N VAL A 34 13.54 7.31 -8.28
CA VAL A 34 13.99 8.12 -7.13
C VAL A 34 12.88 9.04 -6.62
N PHE A 35 12.12 9.67 -7.51
CA PHE A 35 11.01 10.54 -7.14
C PHE A 35 9.85 9.73 -6.51
N LEU A 36 9.56 8.56 -7.08
CA LEU A 36 8.53 7.65 -6.56
C LEU A 36 8.89 7.12 -5.17
N ASN A 37 10.13 6.72 -4.96
CA ASN A 37 10.62 6.24 -3.66
C ASN A 37 10.66 7.35 -2.60
N ALA A 38 11.05 8.57 -2.98
CA ALA A 38 10.94 9.73 -2.09
C ALA A 38 9.48 10.04 -1.71
N THR A 39 8.54 9.79 -2.62
CA THR A 39 7.10 9.90 -2.35
C THR A 39 6.65 8.81 -1.36
N PHE A 40 7.03 7.55 -1.56
CA PHE A 40 6.72 6.48 -0.61
C PHE A 40 7.26 6.75 0.78
N GLN A 41 8.50 7.23 0.88
CA GLN A 41 9.08 7.61 2.16
C GLN A 41 8.22 8.68 2.87
N ARG A 42 7.96 9.79 2.19
CA ARG A 42 7.23 10.93 2.77
C ARG A 42 5.78 10.60 3.15
N PHE A 43 5.09 9.85 2.29
CA PHE A 43 3.65 9.62 2.44
C PHE A 43 3.34 8.36 3.24
N VAL A 44 4.17 7.32 3.16
CA VAL A 44 3.90 6.03 3.81
C VAL A 44 4.88 5.79 4.97
N THR A 45 6.18 5.67 4.70
CA THR A 45 7.19 5.26 5.69
C THR A 45 7.26 6.22 6.88
N ASP A 46 7.34 7.54 6.63
CA ASP A 46 7.40 8.57 7.66
C ASP A 46 6.11 8.62 8.52
N ASN A 47 5.01 8.06 8.03
CA ASN A 47 3.72 8.04 8.70
C ASN A 47 3.39 6.68 9.34
N VAL A 48 4.18 5.62 9.12
CA VAL A 48 3.92 4.26 9.61
C VAL A 48 5.11 3.77 10.43
N LYS A 49 5.02 3.88 11.76
CA LYS A 49 6.13 3.56 12.70
C LYS A 49 6.74 2.16 12.55
N MET A 50 5.97 1.17 12.08
CA MET A 50 6.44 -0.22 11.90
C MET A 50 7.11 -0.46 10.55
N LEU A 51 6.93 0.45 9.59
CA LEU A 51 7.48 0.36 8.24
C LEU A 51 8.72 1.25 8.21
N GLU A 52 9.89 0.62 8.31
CA GLU A 52 11.18 1.33 8.33
C GLU A 52 11.57 1.81 6.94
N ASP A 53 11.23 1.04 5.90
CA ASP A 53 11.53 1.37 4.52
C ASP A 53 10.46 0.81 3.57
N LEU A 54 10.17 1.57 2.51
CA LEU A 54 9.26 1.20 1.44
C LEU A 54 9.75 1.84 0.14
N HIS A 55 10.21 1.01 -0.79
CA HIS A 55 10.68 1.46 -2.10
C HIS A 55 10.24 0.48 -3.19
N ALA A 56 10.25 0.95 -4.43
CA ALA A 56 10.04 0.13 -5.60
C ALA A 56 11.21 0.25 -6.57
N ASP A 57 11.59 -0.88 -7.16
CA ASP A 57 12.42 -0.94 -8.35
C ASP A 57 11.48 -1.00 -9.55
N LEU A 58 11.58 -0.03 -10.47
CA LEU A 58 10.72 0.06 -11.65
C LEU A 58 11.36 -0.65 -12.84
N HIS A 59 10.64 -1.61 -13.40
CA HIS A 59 11.01 -2.33 -14.60
C HIS A 59 10.02 -2.04 -15.72
N ASP A 60 10.33 -2.50 -16.93
CA ASP A 60 9.36 -2.49 -18.03
C ASP A 60 8.14 -3.35 -17.69
N ASP A 61 6.95 -2.73 -17.66
CA ASP A 61 5.63 -3.33 -17.38
C ASP A 61 5.37 -3.90 -15.97
N TRP A 62 6.33 -3.86 -15.06
CA TRP A 62 6.15 -4.30 -13.67
C TRP A 62 7.10 -3.57 -12.72
N LEU A 63 6.84 -3.65 -11.43
CA LEU A 63 7.73 -3.13 -10.40
C LEU A 63 7.95 -4.17 -9.31
N ARG A 64 9.11 -4.15 -8.67
CA ARG A 64 9.33 -4.89 -7.43
C ARG A 64 9.17 -3.95 -6.26
N LEU A 65 8.20 -4.23 -5.39
CA LEU A 65 8.02 -3.49 -4.16
C LEU A 65 8.81 -4.16 -3.03
N TYR A 66 9.59 -3.40 -2.28
CA TYR A 66 10.26 -3.84 -1.07
C TYR A 66 9.67 -3.12 0.14
N ALA A 67 9.41 -3.87 1.19
CA ALA A 67 8.95 -3.34 2.46
C ALA A 67 9.81 -3.90 3.58
N THR A 68 10.44 -3.00 4.34
CA THR A 68 11.19 -3.37 5.54
C THR A 68 10.38 -3.01 6.77
N LEU A 69 10.08 -4.03 7.57
CA LEU A 69 9.34 -3.89 8.82
C LEU A 69 10.30 -4.02 9.99
N ASN A 70 10.17 -3.12 10.95
CA ASN A 70 10.93 -3.15 12.19
C ASN A 70 10.00 -3.04 13.39
N TYR A 71 9.98 -4.11 14.19
CA TYR A 71 9.19 -4.16 15.41
C TYR A 71 9.86 -5.05 16.46
N GLN A 72 10.16 -4.49 17.62
CA GLN A 72 10.70 -5.24 18.78
C GLN A 72 11.93 -6.11 18.45
N GLY A 73 12.84 -5.60 17.62
CA GLY A 73 14.07 -6.30 17.21
C GLY A 73 13.86 -7.37 16.13
N LEU A 74 12.63 -7.56 15.63
CA LEU A 74 12.36 -8.24 14.38
C LEU A 74 12.54 -7.23 13.24
N HIS A 75 13.52 -7.48 12.38
CA HIS A 75 13.77 -6.69 11.19
C HIS A 75 13.61 -7.59 9.97
N ILE A 76 12.57 -7.38 9.18
CA ILE A 76 12.25 -8.22 8.03
C ILE A 76 12.03 -7.38 6.78
N THR A 77 12.74 -7.73 5.71
CA THR A 77 12.57 -7.16 4.38
C THR A 77 11.84 -8.15 3.50
N LEU A 78 10.68 -7.74 3.02
CA LEU A 78 9.82 -8.49 2.11
C LEU A 78 9.92 -7.87 0.72
N SER A 79 9.83 -8.69 -0.32
CA SER A 79 9.67 -8.21 -1.70
C SER A 79 8.54 -8.91 -2.43
N VAL A 80 7.89 -8.19 -3.34
CA VAL A 80 6.87 -8.75 -4.23
C VAL A 80 6.92 -8.05 -5.59
N ASP A 81 6.66 -8.80 -6.66
CA ASP A 81 6.58 -8.27 -8.02
C ASP A 81 5.11 -7.95 -8.33
N LEU A 82 4.87 -6.71 -8.75
CA LEU A 82 3.55 -6.12 -9.01
C LEU A 82 3.48 -5.58 -10.43
N LYS A 83 2.33 -5.76 -11.07
CA LYS A 83 1.98 -5.14 -12.34
C LYS A 83 0.99 -4.01 -12.12
N LEU A 84 1.29 -2.82 -12.65
CA LEU A 84 0.38 -1.69 -12.61
C LEU A 84 -0.79 -1.94 -13.56
N LEU A 85 -2.01 -2.00 -13.04
CA LEU A 85 -3.22 -2.14 -13.85
C LEU A 85 -3.90 -0.81 -14.14
N GLN A 86 -3.92 0.09 -13.15
CA GLN A 86 -4.55 1.40 -13.29
C GLN A 86 -3.92 2.40 -12.32
N MET A 87 -3.83 3.64 -12.77
CA MET A 87 -3.62 4.79 -11.91
C MET A 87 -4.65 5.86 -12.22
N GLU A 88 -5.36 6.32 -11.20
CA GLU A 88 -6.34 7.40 -11.27
C GLU A 88 -6.00 8.46 -10.22
N LEU A 89 -5.62 9.66 -10.65
CA LEU A 89 -5.39 10.80 -9.78
C LEU A 89 -6.19 12.00 -10.30
N ASN A 90 -7.17 12.42 -9.51
CA ASN A 90 -7.94 13.66 -9.66
C ASN A 90 -8.33 14.15 -8.25
N ASN A 91 -9.15 15.20 -8.12
CA ASN A 91 -9.53 15.73 -6.81
C ASN A 91 -10.42 14.81 -5.96
N LYS A 92 -11.10 13.83 -6.56
CA LYS A 92 -12.02 12.91 -5.88
C LYS A 92 -11.38 11.55 -5.62
N THR A 93 -10.59 11.07 -6.57
CA THR A 93 -10.01 9.74 -6.60
C THR A 93 -8.49 9.86 -6.69
N GLN A 94 -7.76 9.28 -5.75
CA GLN A 94 -6.32 9.09 -5.83
C GLN A 94 -6.04 7.61 -5.58
N LEU A 95 -6.18 6.80 -6.62
CA LEU A 95 -6.17 5.35 -6.54
C LEU A 95 -5.14 4.78 -7.50
N ILE A 96 -4.30 3.87 -6.99
CA ILE A 96 -3.42 3.04 -7.80
C ILE A 96 -3.81 1.58 -7.58
N VAL A 97 -3.92 0.82 -8.66
CA VAL A 97 -4.33 -0.58 -8.61
C VAL A 97 -3.25 -1.45 -9.21
N PHE A 98 -2.80 -2.43 -8.43
CA PHE A 98 -1.79 -3.38 -8.84
C PHE A 98 -2.37 -4.80 -8.89
N GLU A 99 -1.95 -5.55 -9.90
CA GLU A 99 -2.02 -7.01 -9.92
C GLU A 99 -0.72 -7.55 -9.34
N GLN A 100 -0.82 -8.52 -8.45
CA GLN A 100 0.35 -9.22 -7.96
C GLN A 100 0.73 -10.34 -8.92
N ILE A 101 1.98 -10.35 -9.37
CA ILE A 101 2.47 -11.33 -10.37
C ILE A 101 3.48 -12.34 -9.79
N SER A 102 3.98 -12.12 -8.58
CA SER A 102 4.82 -13.10 -7.86
C SER A 102 4.37 -13.30 -6.42
N ASP A 103 4.73 -14.43 -5.80
CA ASP A 103 4.60 -14.60 -4.35
C ASP A 103 5.54 -13.64 -3.60
N THR A 104 5.11 -13.13 -2.44
CA THR A 104 6.00 -12.38 -1.53
C THR A 104 7.19 -13.22 -1.11
N ARG A 105 8.40 -12.67 -1.18
CA ARG A 105 9.64 -13.32 -0.75
C ARG A 105 10.24 -12.59 0.44
N ILE A 106 10.86 -13.36 1.34
CA ILE A 106 11.69 -12.78 2.40
C ILE A 106 13.07 -12.56 1.79
N VAL A 107 13.45 -11.30 1.60
CA VAL A 107 14.77 -10.91 1.07
C VAL A 107 15.81 -10.99 2.18
N ASN A 108 15.48 -10.45 3.34
CA ASN A 108 16.33 -10.46 4.51
C ASN A 108 15.48 -10.55 5.78
N ALA A 109 15.99 -11.21 6.80
CA ALA A 109 15.32 -11.23 8.10
C ALA A 109 16.34 -11.42 9.23
N THR A 110 16.33 -10.49 10.17
CA THR A 110 17.03 -10.60 11.45
C THR A 110 16.00 -10.84 12.53
N TYR A 111 16.20 -11.91 13.29
CA TYR A 111 15.28 -12.36 14.31
C TYR A 111 15.90 -12.16 15.69
N PRO A 112 15.14 -11.63 16.66
CA PRO A 112 15.64 -11.45 18.02
C PRO A 112 15.85 -12.80 18.72
N THR A 113 15.06 -13.82 18.36
CA THR A 113 15.20 -15.19 18.89
C THR A 113 14.80 -16.24 17.85
N ILE A 114 15.26 -17.48 18.04
CA ILE A 114 14.95 -18.64 17.18
C ILE A 114 13.43 -18.90 17.11
N PHE A 115 12.68 -18.66 18.20
CA PHE A 115 11.22 -18.76 18.19
C PHE A 115 10.56 -17.77 17.22
N HIS A 116 11.08 -16.53 17.12
CA HIS A 116 10.57 -15.55 16.16
C HIS A 116 10.87 -15.97 14.72
N GLN A 117 12.04 -16.58 14.48
CA GLN A 117 12.37 -17.16 13.17
C GLN A 117 11.37 -18.23 12.77
N TRP A 118 11.02 -19.14 13.67
CA TRP A 118 10.00 -20.16 13.41
C TRP A 118 8.62 -19.54 13.22
N ALA A 119 8.21 -18.60 14.07
CA ALA A 119 6.89 -17.95 13.98
C ALA A 119 6.70 -17.21 12.65
N VAL A 120 7.72 -16.46 12.20
CA VAL A 120 7.67 -15.73 10.92
C VAL A 120 7.69 -16.69 9.73
N ARG A 121 8.55 -17.72 9.75
CA ARG A 121 8.57 -18.75 8.71
C ARG A 121 7.24 -19.49 8.62
N ILE A 122 6.66 -19.85 9.76
CA ILE A 122 5.35 -20.50 9.85
C ILE A 122 4.27 -19.55 9.36
N ALA A 123 4.28 -18.27 9.73
CA ALA A 123 3.32 -17.29 9.24
C ALA A 123 3.40 -17.15 7.72
N VAL A 124 4.58 -16.84 7.18
CA VAL A 124 4.79 -16.71 5.73
C VAL A 124 4.41 -18.00 5.00
N PHE A 125 4.82 -19.16 5.50
CA PHE A 125 4.45 -20.47 4.95
C PHE A 125 2.93 -20.72 5.03
N PHE A 126 2.29 -20.43 6.15
CA PHE A 126 0.86 -20.65 6.36
C PHE A 126 0.04 -19.74 5.43
N TYR A 127 0.44 -18.48 5.27
CA TYR A 127 -0.22 -17.57 4.33
C TYR A 127 -0.03 -18.00 2.88
N GLN A 128 1.19 -18.35 2.48
CA GLN A 128 1.49 -18.78 1.10
C GLN A 128 0.91 -20.16 0.74
N LYS A 129 1.10 -21.16 1.61
CA LYS A 129 0.82 -22.57 1.29
C LYS A 129 -0.54 -23.05 1.79
N ILE A 130 -1.10 -22.46 2.85
CA ILE A 130 -2.37 -22.91 3.44
C ILE A 130 -3.51 -21.97 3.05
N LEU A 131 -3.31 -20.65 3.12
CA LEU A 131 -4.33 -19.68 2.69
C LEU A 131 -4.27 -19.33 1.20
N MET A 132 -3.19 -19.65 0.48
CA MET A 132 -2.94 -19.17 -0.90
C MET A 132 -3.13 -17.64 -1.01
N LYS A 133 -2.77 -16.91 0.06
CA LYS A 133 -2.92 -15.45 0.16
C LYS A 133 -1.57 -14.82 0.37
N ASP A 134 -1.40 -13.66 -0.24
CA ASP A 134 -0.15 -12.93 -0.14
C ASP A 134 0.00 -12.25 1.24
N PRO A 135 1.11 -12.48 1.95
CA PRO A 135 1.33 -11.89 3.25
C PRO A 135 1.60 -10.38 3.20
N LEU A 136 2.23 -9.85 2.14
CA LEU A 136 2.50 -8.41 2.01
C LEU A 136 1.21 -7.62 1.82
N GLY A 137 0.31 -8.07 0.94
CA GLY A 137 -0.99 -7.42 0.74
C GLY A 137 -1.79 -7.29 2.05
N MET A 138 -1.81 -8.36 2.86
CA MET A 138 -2.47 -8.36 4.16
C MET A 138 -1.77 -7.49 5.22
N ILE A 139 -0.43 -7.47 5.23
CA ILE A 139 0.34 -6.59 6.13
C ILE A 139 0.05 -5.13 5.79
N LEU A 140 0.14 -4.77 4.52
CA LEU A 140 -0.12 -3.39 4.07
C LEU A 140 -1.60 -3.01 4.27
N GLU A 141 -2.54 -3.94 4.18
CA GLU A 141 -3.94 -3.70 4.55
C GLU A 141 -4.13 -3.46 6.05
N LYS A 142 -3.50 -4.27 6.91
CA LYS A 142 -3.52 -4.06 8.37
C LYS A 142 -2.86 -2.75 8.79
N LEU A 143 -1.79 -2.36 8.09
CA LEU A 143 -1.11 -1.08 8.29
C LEU A 143 -1.89 0.10 7.69
N ASN A 144 -3.06 -0.15 7.11
CA ASN A 144 -3.88 0.88 6.50
C ASN A 144 -3.12 1.63 5.39
N VAL A 145 -2.31 0.90 4.61
CA VAL A 145 -1.60 1.41 3.44
C VAL A 145 -2.42 1.15 2.18
N LEU A 146 -2.95 -0.07 2.00
CA LEU A 146 -3.76 -0.45 0.84
C LEU A 146 -4.99 -1.26 1.24
N LYS A 147 -5.85 -1.60 0.29
CA LYS A 147 -6.94 -2.57 0.46
C LYS A 147 -6.76 -3.72 -0.53
N VAL A 148 -7.00 -4.95 -0.10
CA VAL A 148 -6.95 -6.11 -1.00
C VAL A 148 -8.37 -6.47 -1.41
N LYS A 149 -8.66 -6.43 -2.72
CA LYS A 149 -9.98 -6.80 -3.24
C LYS A 149 -9.82 -7.56 -4.55
N ASP A 150 -10.49 -8.71 -4.65
CA ASP A 150 -10.47 -9.57 -5.84
C ASP A 150 -9.03 -9.87 -6.33
N ASP A 151 -8.11 -10.08 -5.37
CA ASP A 151 -6.67 -10.31 -5.58
C ASP A 151 -5.90 -9.15 -6.21
N LEU A 152 -6.52 -7.97 -6.28
CA LEU A 152 -5.88 -6.70 -6.65
C LEU A 152 -5.56 -5.88 -5.40
N LEU A 153 -4.44 -5.18 -5.46
CA LEU A 153 -3.97 -4.27 -4.42
C LEU A 153 -4.42 -2.85 -4.77
N TYR A 154 -5.39 -2.33 -4.02
CA TYR A 154 -5.92 -0.99 -4.17
C TYR A 154 -5.20 -0.04 -3.20
N LEU A 155 -4.22 0.69 -3.71
CA LEU A 155 -3.54 1.75 -2.98
C LEU A 155 -4.35 3.05 -3.09
N ASP A 156 -5.15 3.31 -2.06
CA ASP A 156 -5.93 4.54 -1.93
C ASP A 156 -5.10 5.63 -1.23
N LEU A 157 -4.59 6.54 -2.05
CA LEU A 157 -3.74 7.65 -1.63
C LEU A 157 -4.54 8.80 -1.02
N ASN A 158 -5.87 8.79 -1.08
CA ASN A 158 -6.73 9.88 -0.57
C ASN A 158 -6.49 10.14 0.93
N ARG A 159 -6.22 9.10 1.70
CA ARG A 159 -5.92 9.24 3.14
C ARG A 159 -4.71 10.13 3.44
N TRP A 160 -3.77 10.26 2.50
CA TRP A 160 -2.62 11.14 2.65
C TRP A 160 -2.74 12.40 1.80
N LEU A 161 -3.08 12.25 0.50
CA LEU A 161 -3.17 13.35 -0.45
C LEU A 161 -4.40 14.23 -0.23
N GLY A 162 -5.52 13.63 0.20
CA GLY A 162 -6.77 14.31 0.49
C GLY A 162 -6.74 15.23 1.72
N LYS A 163 -5.72 15.09 2.57
CA LYS A 163 -5.52 15.94 3.75
C LYS A 163 -4.90 17.30 3.43
N SER A 164 -4.28 17.46 2.26
CA SER A 164 -3.68 18.73 1.84
C SER A 164 -4.59 19.46 0.85
N ALA A 165 -5.11 20.62 1.28
CA ALA A 165 -5.95 21.46 0.43
C ALA A 165 -5.22 21.96 -0.83
N SER A 166 -3.91 22.21 -0.73
CA SER A 166 -3.05 22.60 -1.87
C SER A 166 -2.91 21.47 -2.89
N ILE A 167 -2.72 20.23 -2.40
CA ILE A 167 -2.69 19.03 -3.24
C ILE A 167 -4.06 18.80 -3.90
N ILE A 168 -5.16 18.90 -3.16
CA ILE A 168 -6.52 18.69 -3.70
C ILE A 168 -6.92 19.78 -4.71
N ASP A 169 -6.61 21.05 -4.46
CA ASP A 169 -6.88 22.14 -5.43
C ASP A 169 -6.12 21.93 -6.74
N THR A 170 -4.88 21.45 -6.62
CA THR A 170 -4.07 21.15 -7.80
C THR A 170 -4.56 19.88 -8.50
N LEU A 171 -5.05 18.88 -7.77
CA LEU A 171 -5.69 17.66 -8.31
C LEU A 171 -7.04 17.98 -8.95
N GLY A 172 -7.67 19.11 -8.61
CA GLY A 172 -8.87 19.60 -9.29
C GLY A 172 -8.60 20.12 -10.70
N LYS A 173 -7.33 20.37 -11.03
CA LYS A 173 -6.88 20.92 -12.31
C LYS A 173 -6.14 19.87 -13.15
N VAL A 174 -6.06 18.64 -12.66
CA VAL A 174 -5.31 17.56 -13.29
C VAL A 174 -6.10 16.27 -13.20
N HIS A 175 -6.16 15.56 -14.33
CA HIS A 175 -6.74 14.24 -14.42
C HIS A 175 -5.67 13.30 -14.95
N VAL A 176 -5.29 12.34 -14.12
CA VAL A 176 -4.52 11.16 -14.53
C VAL A 176 -5.49 10.01 -14.65
N ASN A 177 -5.49 9.38 -15.81
CA ASN A 177 -6.36 8.23 -16.08
C ASN A 177 -5.56 6.95 -16.34
N HIS A 178 -4.28 7.10 -16.70
CA HIS A 178 -3.44 5.98 -17.08
C HIS A 178 -1.99 6.23 -16.67
N ALA A 179 -1.28 5.15 -16.39
CA ALA A 179 0.15 5.15 -16.25
C ALA A 179 0.73 3.80 -16.65
N VAL A 180 1.96 3.83 -17.16
CA VAL A 180 2.74 2.67 -17.56
C VAL A 180 4.09 2.69 -16.86
N LEU A 181 4.65 1.49 -16.66
CA LEU A 181 5.97 1.31 -16.06
C LEU A 181 6.99 1.11 -17.18
N ARG A 182 8.08 1.86 -17.12
CA ARG A 182 9.28 1.69 -17.93
C ARG A 182 10.48 1.55 -17.00
N GLU A 183 11.60 1.08 -17.51
CA GLU A 183 12.83 0.94 -16.71
C GLU A 183 13.17 2.24 -15.95
N ALA A 184 13.25 2.14 -14.63
CA ALA A 184 13.48 3.23 -13.67
C ALA A 184 12.51 4.43 -13.78
N GLN A 185 11.37 4.28 -14.46
CA GLN A 185 10.42 5.37 -14.72
C GLN A 185 8.95 4.96 -14.63
N LEU A 186 8.15 5.78 -13.96
CA LEU A 186 6.69 5.75 -14.03
C LEU A 186 6.25 6.80 -15.05
N VAL A 187 5.65 6.38 -16.17
CA VAL A 187 5.12 7.30 -17.18
C VAL A 187 3.62 7.46 -16.96
N VAL A 188 3.20 8.69 -16.73
CA VAL A 188 1.83 9.06 -16.39
C VAL A 188 1.22 9.83 -17.52
N ILE A 189 0.00 9.45 -17.90
CA ILE A 189 -0.73 10.08 -18.99
C ILE A 189 -1.90 10.86 -18.40
N GLY A 190 -1.91 12.17 -18.63
CA GLY A 190 -2.93 13.07 -18.10
C GLY A 190 -2.80 14.51 -18.57
N ASN A 191 -3.70 15.38 -18.11
CA ASN A 191 -3.78 16.79 -18.54
C ASN A 191 -2.54 17.63 -18.06
N VAL A 192 -2.25 18.70 -18.80
CA VAL A 192 -1.02 19.51 -18.88
C VAL A 192 -0.49 20.18 -17.59
N ASN A 193 -1.16 20.05 -16.44
CA ASN A 193 -0.74 20.69 -15.18
C ASN A 193 -0.09 19.76 -14.14
N LEU A 194 0.30 18.53 -14.53
CA LEU A 194 0.96 17.56 -13.66
C LEU A 194 2.22 18.13 -12.98
N THR A 195 3.02 18.97 -13.63
CA THR A 195 4.24 19.57 -13.02
C THR A 195 3.95 20.38 -11.75
N ARG A 196 2.78 21.04 -11.65
CA ARG A 196 2.39 21.79 -10.44
C ARG A 196 1.98 20.86 -9.30
N LEU A 197 1.34 19.73 -9.58
CA LEU A 197 0.97 18.72 -8.59
C LEU A 197 2.20 18.20 -7.83
N PHE A 198 3.17 17.71 -8.59
CA PHE A 198 4.33 17.05 -8.01
C PHE A 198 5.29 18.05 -7.36
N GLY A 199 5.32 19.30 -7.84
CA GLY A 199 6.00 20.41 -7.14
C GLY A 199 5.40 20.70 -5.76
N ASN A 200 4.09 20.52 -5.57
CA ASN A 200 3.43 20.68 -4.27
C ASN A 200 3.64 19.48 -3.36
N PHE A 201 3.73 18.25 -3.90
CA PHE A 201 4.14 17.07 -3.12
C PHE A 201 5.51 17.23 -2.48
N ALA A 202 6.43 17.96 -3.12
CA ALA A 202 7.74 18.24 -2.54
C ALA A 202 7.69 19.29 -1.40
N LYS A 203 6.65 20.13 -1.32
CA LYS A 203 6.63 21.33 -0.46
C LYS A 203 5.66 21.24 0.73
N ASP A 204 4.52 20.56 0.61
CA ASP A 204 3.43 20.66 1.60
C ASP A 204 3.58 19.70 2.80
N PRO A 205 3.63 20.20 4.05
CA PRO A 205 3.64 19.34 5.25
C PRO A 205 2.33 18.52 5.35
N ILE A 206 2.44 17.22 5.59
CA ILE A 206 1.28 16.34 5.78
C ILE A 206 0.94 16.31 7.29
N PRO A 207 -0.34 16.46 7.69
CA PRO A 207 -0.76 16.26 9.07
C PRO A 207 -0.57 14.79 9.51
N TYR A 208 0.30 14.57 10.51
CA TYR A 208 0.59 13.25 11.10
C TYR A 208 -0.65 12.67 11.82
N ASP A 209 -0.98 11.41 11.55
CA ASP A 209 -2.11 10.71 12.16
C ASP A 209 -1.63 9.83 13.32
N THR A 210 -1.87 10.27 14.57
CA THR A 210 -1.55 9.50 15.79
C THR A 210 -2.70 8.55 16.12
N HIS A 211 -2.80 7.43 15.42
CA HIS A 211 -3.62 6.31 15.92
C HIS A 211 -2.76 5.45 16.86
N ASP A 212 -2.97 5.62 18.17
CA ASP A 212 -2.31 4.88 19.25
C ASP A 212 -2.77 3.42 19.30
N TRP A 213 -1.87 2.50 18.92
CA TRP A 213 -2.11 1.05 18.89
C TRP A 213 -1.87 0.31 20.22
N HIS A 214 -1.73 1.02 21.35
CA HIS A 214 -1.30 0.39 22.61
C HIS A 214 -2.42 -0.17 23.53
N ASN A 215 -3.70 -0.11 23.16
CA ASN A 215 -4.79 -0.35 24.13
C ASN A 215 -5.78 -1.48 23.80
N GLN A 216 -5.33 -2.63 23.26
CA GLN A 216 -6.24 -3.80 23.10
C GLN A 216 -5.69 -5.17 23.55
N ALA A 217 -4.52 -5.26 24.20
CA ALA A 217 -3.95 -6.56 24.60
C ALA A 217 -3.97 -6.86 26.11
N SER A 218 -4.81 -6.19 26.91
CA SER A 218 -4.83 -6.39 28.37
C SER A 218 -6.21 -6.28 29.03
N LYS A 219 -7.26 -6.88 28.44
CA LYS A 219 -8.53 -7.10 29.15
C LYS A 219 -9.23 -8.39 28.75
N THR A 220 -8.66 -9.54 29.12
CA THR A 220 -9.43 -10.75 29.43
C THR A 220 -8.53 -11.73 30.18
N ASN A 221 -8.47 -11.61 31.50
CA ASN A 221 -8.27 -12.74 32.43
C ASN A 221 -8.33 -12.21 33.86
N THR A 222 -9.54 -12.12 34.42
CA THR A 222 -9.74 -12.31 35.85
C THR A 222 -11.09 -12.98 36.04
N THR A 223 -11.03 -14.29 36.19
CA THR A 223 -12.12 -15.12 36.69
C THR A 223 -12.35 -14.73 38.15
N GLU A 224 -13.43 -14.02 38.45
CA GLU A 224 -13.90 -13.84 39.82
C GLU A 224 -14.62 -15.11 40.28
N ALA A 225 -14.08 -15.75 41.32
CA ALA A 225 -14.76 -16.80 42.07
C ALA A 225 -15.74 -16.18 43.08
N PRO A 226 -16.87 -16.83 43.41
CA PRO A 226 -17.87 -16.26 44.30
C PRO A 226 -17.49 -16.47 45.77
N THR A 227 -17.33 -15.36 46.51
CA THR A 227 -17.14 -15.40 47.97
C THR A 227 -18.48 -15.27 48.67
N THR A 228 -18.89 -16.34 49.34
CA THR A 228 -20.01 -16.43 50.28
C THR A 228 -19.75 -15.57 51.52
N THR A 229 -20.75 -14.81 51.96
CA THR A 229 -20.72 -14.09 53.25
C THR A 229 -21.82 -14.65 54.15
N SER A 230 -21.41 -15.41 55.16
CA SER A 230 -22.24 -15.79 56.30
C SER A 230 -22.08 -14.76 57.42
N HIS A 231 -23.20 -14.23 57.90
CA HIS A 231 -23.30 -13.48 59.17
C HIS A 231 -22.89 -14.36 60.37
N PRO A 232 -22.41 -13.71 61.44
CA PRO A 232 -23.05 -13.98 62.72
C PRO A 232 -23.34 -12.73 63.56
N SER A 233 -24.47 -12.87 64.28
CA SER A 233 -24.91 -12.24 65.54
C SER A 233 -25.18 -10.74 65.59
#